data_AF-A0A7Y3YPC5-F1
#
_entry.id   AF-A0A7Y3YPC5-F1
#
_cell.length_a   1.000
_cell.length_b   1.000
_cell.length_c   1.000
_cell.angle_alpha   90.00
_cell.angle_beta   90.00
_cell.angle_gamma   90.00
#
_symmetry.space_group_name_H-M   'P 1'
#
loop_
_entity.id
_entity.type
_entity.pdbx_description
1 polymer ?
#
loop_
_entity_poly.entity_id
_entity_poly.type
_entity_poly.pdbx_seq_one_letter_code
_entity_poly.pdbx_strand_id
1 'polypeptide(L)'
;MIKAAGLGLVVLSSSFFATAAEAAQKVGYVNTAQVFQALPQREVVLQKMQEEFKDKAAELQSIQAEAKTKIEKLKRDGELLGPDEVEKLRIEVGQLDSKYKIKAQALEKASQRREAQEKQKLFKVIQDAVTKVAEKEGYDMIVDIQALQYGKPEYNISEKVIKELK
;
A
#
# COMPACT_ATOMS: atom_id res chain seq x y z
N MET A 1 -87.29 22.86 -36.09
CA MET A 1 -86.76 21.69 -35.36
C MET A 1 -85.28 21.56 -35.66
N ILE A 2 -84.48 21.60 -34.60
CA ILE A 2 -83.01 21.70 -34.58
C ILE A 2 -82.39 20.33 -34.94
N LYS A 3 -81.37 20.30 -35.81
CA LYS A 3 -80.39 19.21 -35.85
C LYS A 3 -78.98 19.80 -35.79
N ALA A 4 -78.31 19.50 -34.69
CA ALA A 4 -77.05 20.07 -34.24
C ALA A 4 -75.83 19.42 -34.92
N ALA A 5 -74.73 20.17 -34.89
CA ALA A 5 -73.39 19.82 -35.34
C ALA A 5 -72.81 18.57 -34.64
N GLY A 6 -71.90 17.89 -35.34
CA GLY A 6 -71.08 16.81 -34.79
C GLY A 6 -69.67 16.84 -35.38
N LEU A 7 -68.73 17.30 -34.55
CA LEU A 7 -67.28 17.32 -34.74
C LEU A 7 -66.72 15.89 -34.86
N GLY A 8 -65.79 15.67 -35.80
CA GLY A 8 -64.93 14.48 -35.85
C GLY A 8 -63.47 14.91 -35.85
N LEU A 9 -62.92 15.20 -34.67
CA LEU A 9 -61.52 15.56 -34.47
C LEU A 9 -60.67 14.28 -34.53
N VAL A 10 -59.86 14.15 -35.58
CA VAL A 10 -58.88 13.08 -35.76
C VAL A 10 -57.77 13.27 -34.74
N VAL A 11 -57.77 12.49 -33.66
CA VAL A 11 -56.62 12.36 -32.75
C VAL A 11 -55.76 11.20 -33.28
N LEU A 12 -54.72 11.54 -34.03
CA LEU A 12 -53.60 10.64 -34.32
C LEU A 12 -52.85 10.37 -33.02
N SER A 13 -53.23 9.30 -32.31
CA SER A 13 -52.49 8.75 -31.18
C SER A 13 -51.21 8.06 -31.69
N SER A 14 -50.24 8.84 -32.16
CA SER A 14 -48.87 8.35 -32.33
C SER A 14 -48.24 8.22 -30.94
N SER A 15 -48.44 7.07 -30.32
CA SER A 15 -47.74 6.64 -29.12
C SER A 15 -46.24 6.70 -29.39
N PHE A 16 -45.57 7.74 -28.89
CA PHE A 16 -44.13 7.79 -28.79
C PHE A 16 -43.68 6.63 -27.90
N PHE A 17 -43.22 5.54 -28.52
CA PHE A 17 -42.34 4.60 -27.85
C PHE A 17 -41.00 5.33 -27.65
N ALA A 18 -40.94 6.15 -26.60
CA ALA A 18 -39.67 6.60 -26.07
C ALA A 18 -38.97 5.36 -25.50
N THR A 19 -38.15 4.71 -26.31
CA THR A 19 -37.09 3.85 -25.79
C THR A 19 -36.20 4.78 -24.98
N ALA A 20 -36.38 4.77 -23.65
CA ALA A 20 -35.40 5.35 -22.76
C ALA A 20 -34.09 4.63 -23.07
N ALA A 21 -33.19 5.31 -23.78
CA ALA A 21 -31.81 4.87 -23.92
C ALA A 21 -31.21 4.99 -22.51
N GLU A 22 -31.31 3.92 -21.74
CA GLU A 22 -30.65 3.81 -20.45
C GLU A 22 -29.15 3.91 -20.75
N ALA A 23 -28.53 5.00 -20.31
CA ALA A 23 -27.11 5.20 -20.49
C ALA A 23 -26.40 4.03 -19.79
N ALA A 24 -25.83 3.12 -20.56
CA ALA A 24 -25.17 1.94 -20.02
C ALA A 24 -24.01 2.41 -19.14
N GLN A 25 -24.12 2.14 -17.83
CA GLN A 25 -23.11 2.54 -16.85
C GLN A 25 -21.77 1.90 -17.21
N LYS A 26 -20.73 2.72 -17.39
CA LYS A 26 -19.40 2.26 -17.76
C LYS A 26 -18.62 1.89 -16.51
N VAL A 27 -18.55 0.60 -16.23
CA VAL A 27 -17.84 0.04 -15.08
C VAL A 27 -16.52 -0.58 -15.53
N GLY A 28 -15.45 -0.29 -14.80
CA GLY A 28 -14.13 -0.89 -14.98
C GLY A 28 -13.65 -1.56 -13.69
N TYR A 29 -12.57 -2.32 -13.78
CA TYR A 29 -11.85 -2.80 -12.62
C TYR A 29 -10.34 -2.59 -12.74
N VAL A 30 -9.69 -2.48 -11.58
CA VAL A 30 -8.25 -2.29 -11.47
C VAL A 30 -7.66 -3.30 -10.49
N ASN A 31 -6.47 -3.80 -10.80
CA ASN A 31 -5.67 -4.58 -9.89
C ASN A 31 -4.66 -3.64 -9.21
N THR A 32 -5.05 -3.04 -8.09
CA THR A 32 -4.19 -2.08 -7.38
C THR A 32 -2.88 -2.70 -6.92
N ALA A 33 -2.85 -4.01 -6.62
CA ALA A 33 -1.62 -4.71 -6.27
C ALA A 33 -0.63 -4.78 -7.45
N GLN A 34 -1.13 -5.08 -8.65
CA GLN A 34 -0.33 -5.05 -9.88
C GLN A 34 0.19 -3.64 -10.18
N VAL A 35 -0.68 -2.62 -10.07
CA VAL A 35 -0.30 -1.22 -10.29
C VAL A 35 0.78 -0.79 -9.29
N PHE A 36 0.61 -1.14 -8.01
CA PHE A 36 1.57 -0.86 -6.96
C PHE A 36 2.96 -1.47 -7.23
N GLN A 37 3.00 -2.71 -7.73
CA GLN A 37 4.26 -3.37 -8.09
C GLN A 37 4.99 -2.67 -9.24
N ALA A 38 4.23 -2.09 -10.17
CA ALA A 38 4.75 -1.38 -11.34
C ALA A 38 5.16 0.08 -11.05
N LEU A 39 4.89 0.62 -9.85
CA LEU A 39 5.22 2.00 -9.51
C LEU A 39 6.74 2.25 -9.50
N PRO A 40 7.25 3.22 -10.27
CA PRO A 40 8.68 3.57 -10.25
C PRO A 40 9.11 4.14 -8.90
N GLN A 41 8.21 4.87 -8.22
CA GLN A 41 8.45 5.49 -6.92
C GLN A 41 8.71 4.47 -5.79
N ARG A 42 8.32 3.20 -5.98
CA ARG A 42 8.54 2.13 -5.01
C ARG A 42 10.03 1.97 -4.70
N GLU A 43 10.87 1.98 -5.72
CA GLU A 43 12.32 1.77 -5.54
C GLU A 43 12.96 2.95 -4.81
N VAL A 44 12.53 4.17 -5.12
CA VAL A 44 12.98 5.39 -4.43
C VAL A 44 12.62 5.36 -2.94
N VAL A 45 11.40 4.91 -2.61
CA VAL A 45 10.96 4.73 -1.23
C VAL A 45 11.81 3.68 -0.51
N LEU A 46 12.11 2.55 -1.16
CA LEU A 46 12.94 1.49 -0.58
C LEU A 46 14.36 1.99 -0.28
N GLN A 47 15.00 2.69 -1.22
CA GLN A 47 16.33 3.27 -1.00
C GLN A 47 16.33 4.27 0.15
N LYS A 48 15.34 5.17 0.18
CA LYS A 48 15.18 6.15 1.27
C LYS A 48 14.99 5.47 2.63
N MET A 49 14.21 4.39 2.69
CA MET A 49 14.05 3.63 3.93
C MET A 49 15.36 2.95 4.35
N GLN A 50 16.12 2.37 3.41
CA GLN A 50 17.42 1.78 3.71
C GLN A 50 18.38 2.82 4.29
N GLU A 51 18.45 4.01 3.69
CA GLU A 51 19.27 5.12 4.18
C GLU A 51 18.82 5.59 5.58
N GLU A 52 17.51 5.79 5.80
CA GLU A 52 16.95 6.27 7.06
C GLU A 52 17.23 5.33 8.24
N PHE A 53 17.30 4.02 7.98
CA PHE A 53 17.48 3.00 9.01
C PHE A 53 18.90 2.42 9.08
N LYS A 54 19.80 2.79 8.17
CA LYS A 54 21.17 2.28 8.09
C LYS A 54 21.95 2.46 9.40
N ASP A 55 21.93 3.66 9.96
CA ASP A 55 22.72 3.97 11.16
C ASP A 55 22.20 3.22 12.39
N LYS A 56 20.87 3.05 12.49
CA LYS A 56 20.24 2.28 13.57
C LYS A 56 20.55 0.78 13.45
N ALA A 57 20.59 0.26 12.23
CA ALA A 57 21.01 -1.12 11.99
C ALA A 57 22.50 -1.31 12.34
N ALA A 58 23.35 -0.37 11.96
CA ALA A 58 24.78 -0.39 12.32
C ALA A 58 24.99 -0.31 13.85
N GLU A 59 24.20 0.49 14.56
CA GLU A 59 24.23 0.54 16.02
C GLU A 59 23.91 -0.82 16.65
N LEU A 60 22.86 -1.51 16.16
CA LEU A 60 22.51 -2.85 16.63
C LEU A 60 23.62 -3.87 16.38
N GLN A 61 24.23 -3.83 15.19
CA GLN A 61 25.38 -4.68 14.86
C GLN A 61 26.56 -4.42 15.79
N SER A 62 26.84 -3.16 16.11
CA SER A 62 27.90 -2.79 17.06
C SER A 62 27.63 -3.34 18.47
N ILE A 63 26.40 -3.23 18.97
CA ILE A 63 26.03 -3.76 20.29
C ILE A 63 26.20 -5.29 20.32
N GLN A 64 25.76 -5.97 19.25
CA GLN A 64 25.88 -7.42 19.14
C GLN A 64 27.35 -7.87 19.07
N ALA A 65 28.19 -7.15 18.31
CA ALA A 65 29.62 -7.41 18.23
C ALA A 65 30.31 -7.22 19.58
N GLU A 66 29.99 -6.12 20.30
CA GLU A 66 30.54 -5.85 21.63
C GLU A 66 30.16 -6.95 22.63
N ALA A 67 28.89 -7.36 22.65
CA ALA A 67 28.41 -8.45 23.49
C ALA A 67 29.14 -9.75 23.19
N LYS A 68 29.30 -10.09 21.91
CA LYS A 68 30.04 -11.28 21.46
C LYS A 68 31.49 -11.26 21.93
N THR A 69 32.20 -10.14 21.77
CA THR A 69 33.59 -10.02 22.24
C THR A 69 33.70 -10.23 23.75
N LYS A 70 32.77 -9.69 24.56
CA LYS A 70 32.78 -9.89 26.02
C LYS A 70 32.45 -11.34 26.40
N ILE A 71 31.52 -11.99 25.70
CA ILE A 71 31.20 -13.41 25.88
C ILE A 71 32.41 -14.29 25.54
N GLU A 72 33.11 -14.00 24.45
CA GLU A 72 34.32 -14.71 24.04
C GLU A 72 35.45 -14.52 25.07
N LYS A 73 35.63 -13.30 25.62
CA LYS A 73 36.57 -13.04 26.72
C LYS A 73 36.22 -13.87 27.95
N LEU A 74 34.96 -13.88 28.38
CA LEU A 74 34.49 -14.70 29.51
C LEU A 74 34.76 -16.20 29.29
N LYS A 75 34.55 -16.69 28.07
CA LYS A 75 34.73 -18.11 27.74
C LYS A 75 36.22 -18.51 27.71
N ARG A 76 37.09 -17.66 27.18
CA ARG A 76 38.52 -17.96 27.01
C ARG A 76 39.33 -17.69 28.28
N ASP A 77 39.07 -16.55 28.91
CA ASP A 77 39.90 -16.03 29.98
C ASP A 77 39.25 -16.24 31.35
N GLY A 78 38.01 -16.77 31.41
CA GLY A 78 37.21 -16.85 32.63
C GLY A 78 37.88 -17.52 33.84
N GLU A 79 38.72 -18.53 33.62
CA GLU A 79 39.47 -19.22 34.69
C GLU A 79 40.67 -18.41 35.19
N LEU A 80 41.13 -17.43 34.40
CA LEU A 80 42.24 -16.52 34.72
C LEU A 80 41.76 -15.21 35.36
N LEU A 81 40.46 -14.90 35.26
CA LEU A 81 39.85 -13.69 35.79
C LEU A 81 39.44 -13.86 37.25
N GLY A 82 39.53 -12.79 38.04
CA GLY A 82 38.99 -12.76 39.39
C GLY A 82 37.45 -12.80 39.41
N PRO A 83 36.81 -13.27 40.50
CA PRO A 83 35.36 -13.38 40.60
C PRO A 83 34.63 -12.05 40.33
N ASP A 84 35.18 -10.93 40.81
CA ASP A 84 34.61 -9.60 40.57
C ASP A 84 34.67 -9.18 39.09
N GLU A 85 35.74 -9.52 38.36
CA GLU A 85 35.86 -9.20 36.93
C GLU A 85 34.92 -10.07 36.09
N VAL A 86 34.77 -11.35 36.45
CA VAL A 86 33.79 -12.25 35.83
C VAL A 86 32.36 -11.70 36.01
N GLU A 87 32.01 -11.30 37.23
CA GLU A 87 30.67 -10.76 37.50
C GLU A 87 30.42 -9.44 36.75
N LYS A 88 31.41 -8.54 36.73
CA LYS A 88 31.33 -7.30 35.95
C LYS A 88 31.07 -7.58 34.47
N LEU A 89 31.80 -8.51 33.86
CA LEU A 89 31.60 -8.87 32.45
C LEU A 89 30.21 -9.48 32.19
N ARG A 90 29.68 -10.30 33.12
CA ARG A 90 28.32 -10.84 33.02
C ARG A 90 27.27 -9.75 33.05
N ILE A 91 27.41 -8.78 33.96
CA ILE A 91 26.53 -7.62 34.04
C ILE A 91 26.59 -6.80 32.75
N GLU A 92 27.78 -6.50 32.23
CA GLU A 92 27.95 -5.76 30.98
C GLU A 92 27.30 -6.48 29.79
N VAL A 93 27.45 -7.80 29.69
CA VAL A 93 26.77 -8.61 28.66
C VAL A 93 25.25 -8.53 28.81
N GLY A 94 24.72 -8.64 30.02
CA GLY A 94 23.29 -8.49 30.30
C GLY A 94 22.75 -7.11 29.93
N GLN A 95 23.52 -6.05 30.19
CA GLN A 95 23.18 -4.68 29.80
C GLN A 95 23.16 -4.51 28.28
N LEU A 96 24.14 -5.07 27.56
CA LEU A 96 24.19 -5.03 26.11
C LEU A 96 23.02 -5.80 25.47
N ASP A 97 22.66 -6.97 26.01
CA ASP A 97 21.50 -7.74 25.55
C ASP A 97 20.18 -6.96 25.76
N SER A 98 19.98 -6.36 26.94
CA SER A 98 18.83 -5.52 27.22
C SER A 98 18.76 -4.31 26.28
N LYS A 99 19.89 -3.62 26.09
CA LYS A 99 20.03 -2.48 25.18
C LYS A 99 19.70 -2.89 23.73
N TYR A 100 20.20 -4.04 23.28
CA TYR A 100 19.92 -4.60 21.96
C TYR A 100 18.41 -4.82 21.79
N LYS A 101 17.76 -5.53 22.71
CA LYS A 101 16.32 -5.85 22.63
C LYS A 101 15.46 -4.60 22.53
N ILE A 102 15.73 -3.60 23.38
CA ILE A 102 14.99 -2.32 23.38
C ILE A 102 15.16 -1.61 22.05
N LYS A 103 16.40 -1.48 21.55
CA LYS A 103 16.68 -0.78 20.29
C LYS A 103 16.16 -1.54 19.07
N ALA A 104 16.23 -2.86 19.06
CA ALA A 104 15.73 -3.69 17.99
C ALA A 104 14.21 -3.54 17.86
N GLN A 105 13.49 -3.62 18.99
CA GLN A 105 12.04 -3.41 19.00
C GLN A 105 11.65 -1.99 18.57
N ALA A 106 12.42 -0.98 18.99
CA ALA A 106 12.19 0.40 18.56
C ALA A 106 12.43 0.59 17.06
N LEU A 107 13.48 -0.01 16.51
CA LEU A 107 13.78 0.01 15.09
C LEU A 107 12.69 -0.68 14.28
N GLU A 108 12.24 -1.85 14.71
CA GLU A 108 11.16 -2.60 14.05
C GLU A 108 9.86 -1.79 13.99
N LYS A 109 9.41 -1.23 15.13
CA LYS A 109 8.21 -0.38 15.19
C LYS A 109 8.34 0.86 14.31
N ALA A 110 9.52 1.50 14.32
CA ALA A 110 9.76 2.66 13.48
C ALA A 110 9.72 2.29 12.00
N SER A 111 10.36 1.18 11.61
CA SER A 111 10.36 0.67 10.24
C SER A 111 8.96 0.37 9.75
N GLN A 112 8.17 -0.41 10.51
CA GLN A 112 6.78 -0.73 10.16
C GLN A 112 5.92 0.52 10.02
N ARG A 113 6.07 1.50 10.93
CA ARG A 113 5.34 2.77 10.85
C ARG A 113 5.71 3.56 9.61
N ARG A 114 7.01 3.68 9.29
CA ARG A 114 7.48 4.41 8.10
C ARG A 114 7.04 3.69 6.82
N GLU A 115 7.12 2.36 6.78
CA GLU A 115 6.64 1.56 5.66
C GLU A 115 5.16 1.80 5.40
N ALA A 116 4.32 1.77 6.44
CA ALA A 116 2.89 2.03 6.32
C ALA A 116 2.60 3.45 5.79
N GLN A 117 3.35 4.46 6.26
CA GLN A 117 3.21 5.84 5.79
C GLN A 117 3.57 5.98 4.31
N GLU A 118 4.69 5.41 3.87
CA GLU A 118 5.10 5.51 2.47
C GLU A 118 4.17 4.69 1.56
N LYS A 119 3.73 3.50 2.00
CA LYS A 119 2.68 2.73 1.30
C LYS A 119 1.39 3.54 1.13
N GLN A 120 0.93 4.23 2.18
CA GLN A 120 -0.26 5.07 2.10
C GLN A 120 -0.10 6.21 1.08
N LYS A 121 1.09 6.83 0.99
CA LYS A 121 1.37 7.85 -0.03
C LYS A 121 1.31 7.27 -1.44
N LEU A 122 1.92 6.10 -1.66
CA LEU A 122 1.88 5.42 -2.95
C LEU A 122 0.46 5.02 -3.34
N PHE A 123 -0.38 4.58 -2.39
CA PHE A 123 -1.80 4.31 -2.67
C PHE A 123 -2.57 5.55 -3.11
N LYS A 124 -2.28 6.73 -2.55
CA LYS A 124 -2.88 7.99 -3.03
C LYS A 124 -2.48 8.30 -4.46
N VAL A 125 -1.20 8.12 -4.80
CA VAL A 125 -0.71 8.28 -6.18
C VAL A 125 -1.43 7.34 -7.15
N ILE A 126 -1.69 6.09 -6.73
CA ILE A 126 -2.48 5.15 -7.54
C ILE A 126 -3.93 5.62 -7.68
N GLN A 127 -4.57 6.02 -6.58
CA GLN A 127 -5.94 6.54 -6.61
C GLN A 127 -6.08 7.73 -7.57
N ASP A 128 -5.14 8.68 -7.52
CA ASP A 128 -5.13 9.83 -8.41
C ASP A 128 -5.00 9.41 -9.88
N ALA A 129 -4.14 8.43 -10.19
CA ALA A 129 -4.00 7.90 -11.55
C ALA A 129 -5.25 7.13 -12.02
N VAL A 130 -5.89 6.37 -11.11
CA VAL A 130 -7.16 5.69 -11.38
C VAL A 130 -8.24 6.71 -11.72
N THR A 131 -8.38 7.78 -10.91
CA THR A 131 -9.35 8.87 -11.15
C THR A 131 -9.11 9.55 -12.50
N LYS A 132 -7.87 9.87 -12.84
CA LYS A 132 -7.54 10.47 -14.16
C LYS A 132 -7.94 9.59 -15.33
N VAL A 133 -7.66 8.28 -15.25
CA VAL A 133 -8.07 7.32 -16.29
C VAL A 133 -9.60 7.20 -16.34
N ALA A 134 -10.26 7.20 -15.17
CA ALA A 134 -11.72 7.16 -15.06
C ALA A 134 -12.37 8.34 -15.80
N GLU A 135 -11.96 9.56 -15.46
CA GLU A 135 -12.50 10.80 -16.01
C GLU A 135 -12.23 10.90 -17.52
N LYS A 136 -10.99 10.59 -17.93
CA LYS A 136 -10.58 10.66 -19.35
C LYS A 136 -11.36 9.71 -20.23
N GLU A 137 -11.73 8.54 -19.72
CA GLU A 137 -12.45 7.52 -20.49
C GLU A 137 -13.95 7.44 -20.17
N GLY A 138 -14.46 8.30 -19.28
CA GLY A 138 -15.86 8.34 -18.90
C GLY A 138 -16.35 7.10 -18.15
N TYR A 139 -15.55 6.56 -17.23
CA TYR A 139 -16.00 5.51 -16.31
C TYR A 139 -16.84 6.11 -15.18
N ASP A 140 -17.98 5.49 -14.90
CA ASP A 140 -18.84 5.85 -13.77
C ASP A 140 -18.38 5.18 -12.47
N MET A 141 -17.70 4.04 -12.58
CA MET A 141 -17.24 3.25 -11.44
C MET A 141 -16.01 2.43 -11.79
N ILE A 142 -15.06 2.39 -10.85
CA ILE A 142 -13.92 1.47 -10.91
C ILE A 142 -13.90 0.67 -9.62
N VAL A 143 -13.82 -0.65 -9.76
CA VAL A 143 -13.80 -1.58 -8.63
C VAL A 143 -12.42 -2.22 -8.53
N ASP A 144 -11.91 -2.38 -7.31
CA ASP A 144 -10.68 -3.15 -7.13
C ASP A 144 -10.92 -4.64 -7.35
N ILE A 145 -9.96 -5.33 -7.97
CA ILE A 145 -10.04 -6.77 -8.25
C ILE A 145 -10.26 -7.63 -7.00
N GLN A 146 -9.86 -7.17 -5.81
CA GLN A 146 -10.09 -7.87 -4.54
C GLN A 146 -11.57 -8.00 -4.18
N ALA A 147 -12.42 -7.10 -4.66
CA ALA A 147 -13.87 -7.13 -4.45
C ALA A 147 -14.62 -7.86 -5.57
N LEU A 148 -13.91 -8.37 -6.59
CA LEU A 148 -14.51 -8.90 -7.81
C LEU A 148 -14.40 -10.43 -7.87
N GLN A 149 -15.52 -11.12 -8.04
CA GLN A 149 -15.53 -12.58 -8.26
C GLN A 149 -15.17 -12.94 -9.71
N TYR A 150 -15.61 -12.13 -10.67
CA TYR A 150 -15.34 -12.31 -12.10
C TYR A 150 -15.47 -10.97 -12.84
N GLY A 151 -14.57 -10.70 -13.77
CA GLY A 151 -14.65 -9.58 -14.70
C GLY A 151 -14.05 -9.97 -16.04
N LYS A 152 -14.69 -9.57 -17.14
CA LYS A 152 -14.10 -9.76 -18.47
C LYS A 152 -12.82 -8.92 -18.60
N PRO A 153 -11.75 -9.44 -19.23
CA PRO A 153 -10.49 -8.71 -19.38
C PRO A 153 -10.62 -7.32 -20.03
N GLU A 154 -11.61 -7.12 -20.89
CA GLU A 154 -11.92 -5.84 -21.55
C GLU A 154 -12.29 -4.70 -20.58
N TYR A 155 -12.75 -5.03 -19.37
CA TYR A 155 -13.05 -4.04 -18.33
C TYR A 155 -11.86 -3.75 -17.40
N ASN A 156 -10.73 -4.45 -17.58
CA ASN A 156 -9.52 -4.20 -16.80
C ASN A 156 -8.80 -2.94 -17.30
N ILE A 157 -8.62 -1.97 -16.41
CA ILE A 157 -7.89 -0.73 -16.72
C ILE A 157 -6.47 -0.69 -16.17
N SER A 158 -5.99 -1.75 -15.50
CA SER A 158 -4.70 -1.75 -14.77
C SER A 158 -3.54 -1.29 -15.63
N GLU A 159 -3.41 -1.78 -16.86
CA GLU A 159 -2.35 -1.37 -17.78
C GLU A 159 -2.43 0.11 -18.18
N LYS A 160 -3.65 0.68 -18.25
CA LYS A 160 -3.85 2.10 -18.55
C LYS A 160 -3.40 2.95 -17.36
N VAL A 161 -3.75 2.53 -16.15
CA VAL A 161 -3.32 3.20 -14.90
C VAL A 161 -1.80 3.11 -14.76
N ILE A 162 -1.19 1.97 -15.04
CA ILE A 162 0.27 1.81 -15.02
C ILE A 162 0.94 2.75 -16.03
N LYS A 163 0.35 2.95 -17.22
CA LYS A 163 0.87 3.89 -18.21
C LYS A 163 0.74 5.34 -17.77
N GLU A 164 -0.32 5.71 -17.07
CA GLU A 164 -0.51 7.07 -16.51
C GLU A 164 0.52 7.39 -15.39
N LEU A 165 1.08 6.36 -14.76
CA LEU A 165 2.04 6.49 -13.64
C LEU A 165 3.51 6.52 -14.08
N LYS A 166 3.79 6.29 -15.36
CA LYS A 166 5.15 6.32 -15.95
C LYS A 166 5.42 7.68 -16.55
#